data_AF-A0A1B6APZ1-F1
#
_entry.id   AF-A0A1B6APZ1-F1
#
_cell.length_a   1.000
_cell.length_b   1.000
_cell.length_c   1.000
_cell.angle_alpha   90.00
_cell.angle_beta   90.00
_cell.angle_gamma   90.00
#
_symmetry.space_group_name_H-M   'P 1'
#
loop_
_entity.id
_entity.type
_entity.pdbx_description
1 polymer ?
#
loop_
_entity_poly.entity_id
_entity_poly.type
_entity_poly.pdbx_seq_one_letter_code
_entity_poly.pdbx_strand_id
1 'polypeptide(L)'
;MATSHTTRRTVLSAFAAATAAPLLTSTWGAGEAHASGIGDKYHSHTDLYTKLPNGEGTEYTRRYRRHEMADDDMALSSPYIRTMIMAMHGGGIEPGTSELCLGIAGYDPRDLTARPAGGPVYDYWMFEGLRKPSQSNPGVPSNRELHVTAKNCDDHVALSMAASSLNVLSLHGCTAEQAGAPAKRPEAVVIGGRNTAFQRYLTEELRAAGFQTVDGATKPDLNGDHVRNPCNRTMLGKGGQLELTTELRRSMFKTFSQTGRRTSYNDAFRKFTDACRAAIIRLEAGPDQVIR
;
A
#
# COMPACT_ATOMS: atom_id res chain seq x y z
N MET A 1 23.52 13.52 40.05
CA MET A 1 23.26 12.09 39.84
C MET A 1 23.48 11.80 38.37
N ALA A 2 24.66 11.25 38.05
CA ALA A 2 25.02 10.83 36.70
C ALA A 2 24.78 9.33 36.60
N THR A 3 23.93 8.91 35.68
CA THR A 3 23.70 7.50 35.36
C THR A 3 24.23 7.20 33.95
N SER A 4 25.28 6.40 33.97
CA SER A 4 25.92 5.67 32.87
C SER A 4 24.91 4.87 32.05
N HIS A 5 25.05 4.89 30.72
CA HIS A 5 24.77 3.71 29.90
C HIS A 5 25.88 3.48 28.87
N THR A 6 26.33 2.22 28.90
CA THR A 6 27.53 1.66 28.30
C THR A 6 27.39 1.44 26.79
N THR A 7 28.41 1.84 26.05
CA THR A 7 28.64 1.53 24.63
C THR A 7 29.16 0.10 24.44
N ARG A 8 28.74 -0.58 23.36
CA ARG A 8 29.45 -1.75 22.81
C ARG A 8 29.63 -1.59 21.30
N ARG A 9 30.85 -1.22 20.90
CA ARG A 9 31.54 -1.71 19.69
C ARG A 9 32.55 -2.76 20.20
N THR A 10 32.88 -3.86 19.49
CA THR A 10 33.77 -3.87 18.32
C THR A 10 33.93 -5.33 17.81
N VAL A 11 33.71 -5.53 16.51
CA VAL A 11 34.46 -6.32 15.49
C VAL A 11 34.61 -7.85 15.61
N LEU A 12 34.21 -8.54 14.53
CA LEU A 12 35.09 -9.53 13.86
C LEU A 12 34.92 -9.44 12.34
N SER A 13 36.01 -9.05 11.69
CA SER A 13 36.26 -9.09 10.26
C SER A 13 36.70 -10.50 9.87
N ALA A 14 36.14 -11.07 8.81
CA ALA A 14 36.75 -12.19 8.10
C ALA A 14 36.62 -11.98 6.59
N PHE A 15 37.77 -12.02 5.92
CA PHE A 15 37.94 -11.84 4.49
C PHE A 15 37.45 -13.05 3.68
N ALA A 16 37.07 -12.76 2.44
CA ALA A 16 36.49 -13.65 1.45
C ALA A 16 37.46 -14.74 0.93
N ALA A 17 36.89 -15.89 0.59
CA ALA A 17 37.38 -16.77 -0.46
C ALA A 17 36.23 -16.98 -1.46
N ALA A 18 36.35 -16.40 -2.64
CA ALA A 18 35.38 -16.53 -3.72
C ALA A 18 35.58 -17.87 -4.44
N THR A 19 34.57 -18.74 -4.39
CA THR A 19 34.42 -19.85 -5.35
C THR A 19 33.14 -19.58 -6.14
N ALA A 20 33.32 -19.36 -7.45
CA ALA A 20 32.23 -19.14 -8.37
C ALA A 20 31.49 -20.47 -8.59
N ALA A 21 30.24 -20.54 -8.14
CA ALA A 21 29.29 -21.59 -8.49
C ALA A 21 28.08 -20.94 -9.19
N PRO A 22 27.49 -21.59 -10.20
CA PRO A 22 26.56 -20.95 -11.13
C PRO A 22 25.29 -20.49 -10.41
N LEU A 23 24.87 -19.25 -10.68
CA LEU A 23 23.58 -18.71 -10.26
C LEU A 23 22.46 -19.53 -10.91
N LEU A 24 21.90 -20.46 -10.15
CA LEU A 24 20.56 -20.97 -10.39
C LEU A 24 19.58 -19.82 -10.09
N THR A 25 19.03 -19.24 -11.15
CA THR A 25 17.90 -18.31 -11.11
C THR A 25 16.70 -19.03 -10.53
N SER A 26 16.58 -19.03 -9.21
CA SER A 26 15.39 -19.49 -8.54
C SER A 26 14.27 -18.46 -8.77
N THR A 27 13.30 -18.84 -9.59
CA THR A 27 12.04 -18.12 -9.77
C THR A 27 11.15 -18.44 -8.57
N TRP A 28 11.34 -17.71 -7.47
CA TRP A 28 10.43 -17.77 -6.32
C TRP A 28 9.13 -17.10 -6.75
N GLY A 29 8.07 -17.91 -6.90
CA GLY A 29 6.74 -17.45 -7.29
C GLY A 29 6.27 -16.37 -6.33
N ALA A 30 6.10 -15.15 -6.84
CA ALA A 30 5.30 -14.16 -6.13
C ALA A 30 3.87 -14.69 -6.13
N GLY A 31 3.27 -14.86 -4.94
CA GLY A 31 1.88 -15.32 -4.86
C GLY A 31 0.97 -14.44 -5.71
N GLU A 32 0.08 -15.07 -6.48
CA GLU A 32 -0.92 -14.38 -7.27
C GLU A 32 -1.90 -13.63 -6.35
N ALA A 33 -2.15 -12.36 -6.65
CA ALA A 33 -3.08 -11.52 -5.92
C ALA A 33 -4.54 -11.84 -6.31
N HIS A 34 -5.50 -11.72 -5.39
CA HIS A 34 -6.91 -11.92 -5.66
C HIS A 34 -7.72 -10.80 -5.05
N ALA A 35 -8.57 -10.18 -5.87
CA ALA A 35 -9.41 -9.09 -5.39
C ALA A 35 -10.73 -9.55 -4.75
N SER A 36 -11.20 -10.76 -5.06
CA SER A 36 -12.42 -11.31 -4.48
C SER A 36 -12.16 -11.88 -3.08
N GLY A 37 -13.07 -11.67 -2.13
CA GLY A 37 -13.03 -12.36 -0.83
C GLY A 37 -13.44 -13.84 -0.86
N ILE A 38 -13.65 -14.42 -2.05
CA ILE A 38 -13.91 -15.84 -2.20
C ILE A 38 -12.62 -16.60 -1.85
N GLY A 39 -12.70 -17.43 -0.82
CA GLY A 39 -11.56 -18.22 -0.35
C GLY A 39 -10.70 -17.52 0.72
N ASP A 40 -11.12 -16.37 1.23
CA ASP A 40 -10.47 -15.76 2.40
C ASP A 40 -10.57 -16.70 3.60
N LYS A 41 -9.43 -16.95 4.25
CA LYS A 41 -9.34 -17.82 5.43
C LYS A 41 -10.00 -17.20 6.66
N TYR A 42 -9.95 -15.88 6.74
CA TYR A 42 -10.47 -15.10 7.85
C TYR A 42 -11.66 -14.27 7.36
N HIS A 43 -12.73 -14.22 8.16
CA HIS A 43 -13.95 -13.51 7.76
C HIS A 43 -13.84 -11.99 7.89
N SER A 44 -12.97 -11.53 8.79
CA SER A 44 -12.67 -10.13 9.07
C SER A 44 -11.27 -10.01 9.70
N HIS A 45 -10.80 -8.77 9.93
CA HIS A 45 -9.55 -8.55 10.66
C HIS A 45 -9.71 -8.94 12.14
N THR A 46 -10.86 -8.68 12.78
CA THR A 46 -11.16 -9.17 14.14
C THR A 46 -11.06 -10.70 14.23
N ASP A 47 -11.60 -11.43 13.26
CA ASP A 47 -11.48 -12.90 13.19
C ASP A 47 -10.01 -13.33 13.02
N LEU A 48 -9.26 -12.65 12.14
CA LEU A 48 -7.83 -12.88 11.94
C LEU A 48 -7.04 -12.69 13.25
N TYR A 49 -7.26 -11.58 13.96
CA TYR A 49 -6.57 -11.26 15.22
C TYR A 49 -6.93 -12.26 16.32
N THR A 50 -8.19 -12.69 16.38
CA THR A 50 -8.66 -13.68 17.35
C THR A 50 -8.01 -15.06 17.11
N LYS A 51 -7.87 -15.47 15.85
CA LYS A 51 -7.25 -16.74 15.47
C LYS A 51 -5.71 -16.69 15.47
N LEU A 52 -5.12 -15.50 15.44
CA LEU A 52 -3.67 -15.27 15.52
C LEU A 52 -3.33 -14.30 16.68
N PRO A 53 -3.61 -14.65 17.94
CA PRO A 53 -3.50 -13.72 19.07
C PRO A 53 -2.08 -13.20 19.33
N ASN A 54 -1.05 -13.91 18.83
CA ASN A 54 0.36 -13.51 18.88
C ASN A 54 0.97 -13.28 17.49
N GLY A 55 0.12 -13.08 16.47
CA GLY A 55 0.53 -12.95 15.07
C GLY A 55 1.13 -11.59 14.72
N GLU A 56 0.84 -10.54 15.48
CA GLU A 56 1.41 -9.22 15.21
C GLU A 56 2.91 -9.18 15.56
N GLY A 57 3.72 -8.69 14.62
CA GLY A 57 5.19 -8.69 14.70
C GLY A 57 5.84 -10.00 14.22
N THR A 58 5.08 -11.07 14.00
CA THR A 58 5.59 -12.38 13.57
C THR A 58 5.00 -12.83 12.23
N GLU A 59 3.68 -12.83 12.11
CA GLU A 59 2.92 -13.23 10.92
C GLU A 59 2.41 -12.04 10.11
N TYR A 60 2.00 -10.97 10.80
CA TYR A 60 1.57 -9.72 10.20
C TYR A 60 2.04 -8.51 11.01
N THR A 61 1.90 -7.31 10.48
CA THR A 61 2.03 -6.06 11.26
C THR A 61 1.10 -5.00 10.73
N ARG A 62 0.61 -4.11 11.62
CA ARG A 62 -0.07 -2.88 11.23
C ARG A 62 0.91 -1.72 11.33
N ARG A 63 1.13 -1.03 10.22
CA ARG A 63 2.01 0.16 10.19
C ARG A 63 1.20 1.36 9.73
N TYR A 64 1.16 2.39 10.57
CA TYR A 64 0.40 3.61 10.28
C TYR A 64 1.11 4.85 10.79
N ARG A 65 0.75 5.99 10.21
CA ARG A 65 1.12 7.32 10.71
C ARG A 65 -0.07 8.24 10.56
N ARG A 66 -0.44 8.88 11.67
CA ARG A 66 -1.39 9.99 11.73
C ARG A 66 -0.62 11.24 12.14
N HIS A 67 -0.75 12.31 11.37
CA HIS A 67 -0.13 13.58 11.72
C HIS A 67 -0.88 14.26 12.86
N GLU A 68 -0.12 14.80 13.81
CA GLU A 68 -0.67 15.65 14.85
C GLU A 68 -1.14 16.98 14.24
N MET A 69 -2.31 17.43 14.64
CA MET A 69 -2.93 18.67 14.20
C MET A 69 -3.47 19.40 15.43
N ALA A 70 -3.18 20.70 15.53
CA ALA A 70 -3.73 21.58 16.55
C ALA A 70 -4.38 22.79 15.87
N ASP A 71 -5.57 23.17 16.34
CA ASP A 71 -6.31 24.37 15.93
C ASP A 71 -6.60 25.17 17.21
N ASP A 72 -5.54 25.70 17.81
CA ASP A 72 -5.56 26.42 19.09
C ASP A 72 -5.39 27.94 18.92
N ASP A 73 -5.16 28.41 17.68
CA ASP A 73 -5.15 29.82 17.33
C ASP A 73 -6.56 30.30 16.96
N MET A 74 -7.18 31.06 17.85
CA MET A 74 -8.52 31.61 17.66
C MET A 74 -8.62 32.63 16.50
N ALA A 75 -7.50 33.12 15.96
CA ALA A 75 -7.46 34.12 14.90
C ALA A 75 -7.19 33.50 13.51
N LEU A 76 -6.70 32.26 13.44
CA LEU A 76 -6.35 31.57 12.20
C LEU A 76 -7.16 30.28 12.07
N SER A 77 -7.18 29.71 10.86
CA SER A 77 -7.66 28.35 10.64
C SER A 77 -6.48 27.45 10.35
N SER A 78 -6.30 26.39 11.13
CA SER A 78 -5.32 25.36 10.77
C SER A 78 -5.77 24.58 9.53
N PRO A 79 -4.84 24.18 8.64
CA PRO A 79 -5.16 23.20 7.61
C PRO A 79 -5.57 21.88 8.29
N TYR A 80 -6.27 21.00 7.58
CA TYR A 80 -6.57 19.65 8.07
C TYR A 80 -6.07 18.63 7.05
N ILE A 81 -5.66 17.44 7.51
CA ILE A 81 -5.24 16.34 6.63
C ILE A 81 -6.46 15.87 5.85
N ARG A 82 -6.47 16.10 4.53
CA ARG A 82 -7.60 15.78 3.66
C ARG A 82 -7.60 14.31 3.23
N THR A 83 -6.41 13.80 2.92
CA THR A 83 -6.25 12.51 2.26
C THR A 83 -5.35 11.58 3.06
N MET A 84 -5.76 10.33 3.18
CA MET A 84 -4.89 9.24 3.65
C MET A 84 -4.63 8.21 2.54
N ILE A 85 -3.49 7.55 2.61
CA ILE A 85 -3.12 6.46 1.70
C ILE A 85 -3.23 5.13 2.46
N MET A 86 -3.87 4.14 1.84
CA MET A 86 -4.15 2.86 2.47
C MET A 86 -3.59 1.70 1.65
N ALA A 87 -2.94 0.73 2.29
CA ALA A 87 -2.68 -0.57 1.68
C ALA A 87 -3.12 -1.69 2.63
N MET A 88 -4.34 -2.18 2.42
CA MET A 88 -4.89 -3.25 3.26
C MET A 88 -4.14 -4.57 3.14
N HIS A 89 -3.47 -4.78 2.00
CA HIS A 89 -2.82 -6.05 1.67
C HIS A 89 -1.32 -5.81 1.42
N GLY A 90 -0.67 -5.13 2.35
CA GLY A 90 0.76 -4.82 2.33
C GLY A 90 1.68 -6.02 2.53
N GLY A 91 2.98 -5.74 2.49
CA GLY A 91 4.05 -6.69 2.76
C GLY A 91 4.08 -7.83 1.74
N GLY A 92 3.86 -9.04 2.21
CA GLY A 92 3.82 -10.24 1.38
C GLY A 92 2.45 -10.60 0.81
N ILE A 93 1.36 -9.92 1.19
CA ILE A 93 -0.01 -10.27 0.77
C ILE A 93 -0.20 -9.90 -0.70
N GLU A 94 -0.05 -8.61 -1.03
CA GLU A 94 0.00 -8.09 -2.39
C GLU A 94 1.32 -7.32 -2.60
N PRO A 95 2.42 -8.03 -2.91
CA PRO A 95 3.77 -7.47 -2.99
C PRO A 95 3.87 -6.13 -3.74
N GLY A 96 4.41 -5.09 -3.09
CA GLY A 96 4.63 -3.76 -3.69
C GLY A 96 3.68 -2.66 -3.19
N THR A 97 2.52 -3.03 -2.66
CA THR A 97 1.50 -2.06 -2.18
C THR A 97 1.99 -1.26 -0.97
N SER A 98 2.72 -1.86 -0.03
CA SER A 98 3.34 -1.15 1.09
C SER A 98 4.30 -0.05 0.63
N GLU A 99 5.17 -0.38 -0.31
CA GLU A 99 6.16 0.56 -0.82
C GLU A 99 5.47 1.72 -1.56
N LEU A 100 4.47 1.41 -2.40
CA LEU A 100 3.67 2.42 -3.09
C LEU A 100 2.87 3.29 -2.12
N CYS A 101 2.29 2.71 -1.06
CA CYS A 101 1.57 3.45 -0.03
C CYS A 101 2.47 4.51 0.61
N LEU A 102 3.69 4.12 1.00
CA LEU A 102 4.69 5.03 1.55
C LEU A 102 5.11 6.10 0.53
N GLY A 103 5.41 5.70 -0.71
CA GLY A 103 5.84 6.63 -1.75
C GLY A 103 4.79 7.68 -2.10
N ILE A 104 3.52 7.29 -2.23
CA ILE A 104 2.40 8.23 -2.45
C ILE A 104 2.21 9.11 -1.21
N ALA A 105 2.31 8.54 -0.01
CA ALA A 105 2.22 9.27 1.25
C ALA A 105 3.39 10.27 1.47
N GLY A 106 4.40 10.27 0.59
CA GLY A 106 5.51 11.22 0.63
C GLY A 106 6.68 10.73 1.50
N TYR A 107 6.86 9.42 1.64
CA TYR A 107 7.95 8.81 2.41
C TYR A 107 8.80 7.89 1.55
N ASP A 108 10.11 7.89 1.82
CA ASP A 108 11.03 6.90 1.29
C ASP A 108 10.75 5.52 1.93
N PRO A 109 10.46 4.46 1.15
CA PRO A 109 10.17 3.13 1.71
C PRO A 109 11.32 2.49 2.52
N ARG A 110 12.55 3.03 2.42
CA ARG A 110 13.72 2.53 3.13
C ARG A 110 13.72 2.96 4.58
N ASP A 111 13.60 4.27 4.80
CA ASP A 111 13.92 4.93 6.07
C ASP A 111 12.81 5.87 6.58
N LEU A 112 11.69 5.96 5.85
CA LEU A 112 10.55 6.82 6.17
C LEU A 112 10.88 8.32 6.21
N THR A 113 11.98 8.74 5.59
CA THR A 113 12.27 10.16 5.39
C THR A 113 11.29 10.77 4.41
N ALA A 114 10.87 12.01 4.65
CA ALA A 114 9.95 12.71 3.77
C ALA A 114 10.60 12.94 2.39
N ARG A 115 9.87 12.64 1.31
CA ARG A 115 10.31 12.77 -0.08
C ARG A 115 9.19 13.35 -0.97
N PRO A 116 9.44 14.47 -1.67
CA PRO A 116 10.63 15.32 -1.56
C PRO A 116 10.73 15.97 -0.17
N ALA A 117 11.95 16.34 0.24
CA ALA A 117 12.17 17.02 1.52
C ALA A 117 11.38 18.34 1.53
N GLY A 118 10.60 18.58 2.60
CA GLY A 118 9.71 19.74 2.71
C GLY A 118 8.43 19.68 1.87
N GLY A 119 8.18 18.58 1.14
CA GLY A 119 6.93 18.36 0.41
C GLY A 119 5.78 17.89 1.33
N PRO A 120 4.52 17.93 0.84
CA PRO A 120 3.37 17.48 1.61
C PRO A 120 3.45 15.97 1.84
N VAL A 121 3.14 15.57 3.07
CA VAL A 121 3.02 14.18 3.49
C VAL A 121 1.57 13.88 3.86
N TYR A 122 1.17 12.63 3.66
CA TYR A 122 -0.18 12.17 3.94
C TYR A 122 -0.16 11.17 5.09
N ASP A 123 -1.28 11.10 5.80
CA ASP A 123 -1.54 9.98 6.71
C ASP A 123 -1.50 8.68 5.91
N TYR A 124 -1.04 7.60 6.56
CA TYR A 124 -1.08 6.28 5.93
C TYR A 124 -1.44 5.19 6.91
N TRP A 125 -2.03 4.12 6.38
CA TRP A 125 -2.27 2.89 7.11
C TRP A 125 -2.02 1.67 6.22
N MET A 126 -1.35 0.66 6.77
CA MET A 126 -1.05 -0.58 6.07
C MET A 126 -1.22 -1.77 7.01
N PHE A 127 -1.78 -2.86 6.49
CA PHE A 127 -1.69 -4.19 7.10
C PHE A 127 -0.76 -5.05 6.26
N GLU A 128 0.32 -5.56 6.85
CA GLU A 128 1.42 -6.17 6.11
C GLU A 128 1.64 -7.63 6.51
N GLY A 129 1.61 -8.54 5.53
CA GLY A 129 2.01 -9.93 5.75
C GLY A 129 3.53 -10.06 5.92
N LEU A 130 3.96 -10.74 6.99
CA LEU A 130 5.36 -10.94 7.37
C LEU A 130 5.87 -12.38 7.14
N ARG A 131 5.00 -13.32 6.76
CA ARG A 131 5.37 -14.73 6.59
C ARG A 131 6.45 -14.86 5.53
N LYS A 132 7.55 -15.55 5.85
CA LYS A 132 8.66 -15.80 4.93
C LYS A 132 8.71 -17.29 4.61
N PRO A 133 8.25 -17.72 3.41
CA PRO A 133 8.57 -19.05 2.95
C PRO A 133 10.09 -19.16 2.81
N SER A 134 10.68 -20.25 3.29
CA SER A 134 12.08 -20.59 2.98
C SER A 134 12.19 -22.08 2.66
N GLN A 135 13.21 -22.45 1.89
CA GLN A 135 13.52 -23.86 1.65
C GLN A 135 13.78 -24.63 2.96
N SER A 136 14.27 -23.94 4.00
CA SER A 136 14.49 -24.48 5.34
C SER A 136 13.25 -24.48 6.23
N ASN A 137 12.13 -23.90 5.81
CA ASN A 137 10.88 -23.88 6.55
C ASN A 137 9.66 -23.94 5.59
N PRO A 138 9.46 -25.08 4.90
CA PRO A 138 8.41 -25.23 3.90
C PRO A 138 6.99 -25.25 4.50
N GLY A 139 6.86 -25.37 5.82
CA GLY A 139 5.57 -25.38 6.52
C GLY A 139 4.97 -24.00 6.79
N VAL A 140 5.67 -22.91 6.43
CA VAL A 140 5.15 -21.54 6.62
C VAL A 140 4.03 -21.29 5.61
N PRO A 141 2.79 -21.00 6.05
CA PRO A 141 1.69 -20.73 5.15
C PRO A 141 1.93 -19.47 4.31
N SER A 142 1.28 -19.40 3.16
CA SER A 142 1.39 -18.22 2.28
C SER A 142 0.87 -16.96 2.99
N ASN A 143 1.47 -15.80 2.69
CA ASN A 143 0.90 -14.50 3.11
C ASN A 143 -0.49 -14.27 2.52
N ARG A 144 -0.83 -14.94 1.41
CA ARG A 144 -2.16 -14.86 0.81
C ARG A 144 -3.27 -15.28 1.77
N GLU A 145 -3.00 -16.21 2.69
CA GLU A 145 -3.99 -16.60 3.69
C GLU A 145 -4.32 -15.47 4.69
N LEU A 146 -3.49 -14.43 4.78
CA LEU A 146 -3.75 -13.24 5.59
C LEU A 146 -4.64 -12.21 4.88
N HIS A 147 -5.03 -12.46 3.62
CA HIS A 147 -5.93 -11.58 2.89
C HIS A 147 -7.32 -11.58 3.53
N VAL A 148 -7.87 -10.37 3.70
CA VAL A 148 -9.24 -10.12 4.13
C VAL A 148 -9.80 -9.06 3.20
N THR A 149 -10.77 -9.43 2.37
CA THR A 149 -11.38 -8.54 1.37
C THR A 149 -11.79 -7.19 1.95
N ALA A 150 -11.60 -6.12 1.17
CA ALA A 150 -11.80 -4.74 1.61
C ALA A 150 -13.15 -4.49 2.29
N LYS A 151 -14.24 -5.04 1.74
CA LYS A 151 -15.59 -4.88 2.30
C LYS A 151 -15.81 -5.52 3.68
N ASN A 152 -14.90 -6.39 4.11
CA ASN A 152 -14.88 -7.06 5.40
C ASN A 152 -13.80 -6.49 6.34
N CYS A 153 -13.16 -5.38 5.98
CA CYS A 153 -12.27 -4.67 6.89
C CYS A 153 -13.03 -4.16 8.12
N ASP A 154 -12.64 -4.66 9.28
CA ASP A 154 -13.13 -4.20 10.59
C ASP A 154 -11.98 -3.81 11.53
N ASP A 155 -10.75 -3.60 11.03
CA ASP A 155 -9.68 -3.05 11.86
C ASP A 155 -10.04 -1.62 12.31
N HIS A 156 -10.12 -1.44 13.63
CA HIS A 156 -10.59 -0.19 14.23
C HIS A 156 -9.68 1.01 13.91
N VAL A 157 -8.37 0.81 13.75
CA VAL A 157 -7.43 1.89 13.42
C VAL A 157 -7.61 2.30 11.96
N ALA A 158 -7.67 1.34 11.04
CA ALA A 158 -7.92 1.59 9.62
C ALA A 158 -9.22 2.37 9.41
N LEU A 159 -10.29 1.92 10.07
CA LEU A 159 -11.61 2.53 9.97
C LEU A 159 -11.67 3.92 10.63
N SER A 160 -11.00 4.10 11.77
CA SER A 160 -10.90 5.42 12.40
C SER A 160 -10.17 6.42 11.50
N MET A 161 -9.04 6.01 10.90
CA MET A 161 -8.30 6.87 9.98
C MET A 161 -9.13 7.22 8.75
N ALA A 162 -9.77 6.23 8.12
CA ALA A 162 -10.64 6.48 6.96
C ALA A 162 -11.78 7.45 7.30
N ALA A 163 -12.48 7.21 8.40
CA ALA A 163 -13.60 8.05 8.83
C ALA A 163 -13.19 9.49 9.17
N SER A 164 -11.93 9.71 9.59
CA SER A 164 -11.39 11.05 9.88
C SER A 164 -10.79 11.78 8.66
N SER A 165 -10.75 11.15 7.49
CA SER A 165 -10.24 11.77 6.26
C SER A 165 -11.36 12.13 5.29
N LEU A 166 -11.19 13.20 4.50
CA LEU A 166 -12.10 13.49 3.38
C LEU A 166 -11.95 12.45 2.27
N ASN A 167 -10.71 12.00 2.03
CA ASN A 167 -10.38 11.06 0.97
C ASN A 167 -9.51 9.90 1.49
N VAL A 168 -9.69 8.75 0.88
CA VAL A 168 -8.78 7.62 0.97
C VAL A 168 -8.40 7.23 -0.45
N LEU A 169 -7.10 6.98 -0.69
CA LEU A 169 -6.62 6.24 -1.84
C LEU A 169 -6.15 4.86 -1.37
N SER A 170 -6.91 3.81 -1.69
CA SER A 170 -6.55 2.43 -1.33
C SER A 170 -5.80 1.72 -2.45
N LEU A 171 -4.71 1.03 -2.10
CA LEU A 171 -3.85 0.30 -3.01
C LEU A 171 -3.99 -1.20 -2.80
N HIS A 172 -4.18 -1.89 -3.92
CA HIS A 172 -4.37 -3.32 -3.99
C HIS A 172 -3.59 -3.90 -5.17
N GLY A 173 -3.49 -5.23 -5.20
CA GLY A 173 -2.91 -6.02 -6.25
C GLY A 173 -3.94 -6.94 -6.89
N CYS A 174 -3.85 -7.10 -8.20
CA CYS A 174 -4.61 -8.09 -8.96
C CYS A 174 -3.70 -8.85 -9.94
N THR A 175 -4.23 -9.88 -10.61
CA THR A 175 -3.58 -10.48 -11.78
C THR A 175 -3.92 -9.69 -13.05
N ALA A 176 -3.08 -9.82 -14.09
CA ALA A 176 -3.37 -9.26 -15.41
C ALA A 176 -4.71 -9.78 -15.98
N GLU A 177 -5.03 -11.05 -15.73
CA GLU A 177 -6.32 -11.66 -16.13
C GLU A 177 -7.51 -10.99 -15.44
N GLN A 178 -7.46 -10.83 -14.11
CA GLN A 178 -8.50 -10.13 -13.35
C GLN A 178 -8.70 -8.70 -13.85
N ALA A 179 -7.61 -7.99 -14.14
CA ALA A 179 -7.66 -6.66 -14.73
C ALA A 179 -8.20 -6.66 -16.17
N GLY A 180 -8.26 -7.80 -16.85
CA GLY A 180 -8.50 -7.88 -18.30
C GLY A 180 -7.41 -7.19 -19.11
N ALA A 181 -6.18 -7.15 -18.60
CA ALA A 181 -5.05 -6.57 -19.29
C ALA A 181 -4.63 -7.48 -20.46
N PRO A 182 -4.37 -6.94 -21.66
CA PRO A 182 -3.94 -7.76 -22.80
C PRO A 182 -2.61 -8.47 -22.50
N ALA A 183 -2.46 -9.73 -22.95
CA ALA A 183 -1.23 -10.50 -22.73
C ALA A 183 0.05 -9.82 -23.27
N LYS A 184 -0.06 -8.96 -24.30
CA LYS A 184 1.07 -8.18 -24.85
C LYS A 184 1.45 -6.96 -24.01
N ARG A 185 0.58 -6.52 -23.10
CA ARG A 185 0.79 -5.38 -22.20
C ARG A 185 0.06 -5.64 -20.87
N PRO A 186 0.57 -6.60 -20.08
CA PRO A 186 -0.07 -7.02 -18.83
C PRO A 186 0.03 -5.96 -17.72
N GLU A 187 0.95 -5.00 -17.83
CA GLU A 187 1.12 -3.91 -16.87
C GLU A 187 -0.05 -2.93 -16.93
N ALA A 188 -1.02 -3.14 -16.05
CA ALA A 188 -2.18 -2.27 -15.90
C ALA A 188 -2.50 -1.93 -14.45
N VAL A 189 -3.21 -0.82 -14.29
CA VAL A 189 -3.89 -0.44 -13.06
C VAL A 189 -5.37 -0.25 -13.34
N VAL A 190 -6.21 -0.93 -12.55
CA VAL A 190 -7.66 -0.72 -12.57
C VAL A 190 -8.00 0.38 -11.57
N ILE A 191 -8.81 1.35 -12.00
CA ILE A 191 -9.14 2.54 -11.22
C ILE A 191 -10.61 2.49 -10.85
N GLY A 192 -10.91 2.56 -9.56
CA GLY A 192 -12.27 2.49 -9.03
C GLY A 192 -12.48 3.36 -7.79
N GLY A 193 -13.43 2.97 -6.95
CA GLY A 193 -13.92 3.72 -5.79
C GLY A 193 -15.19 4.50 -6.11
N ARG A 194 -15.78 5.19 -5.12
CA ARG A 194 -17.02 5.98 -5.35
C ARG A 194 -16.78 7.43 -5.76
N ASN A 195 -15.54 7.93 -5.64
CA ASN A 195 -15.23 9.31 -5.99
C ASN A 195 -14.91 9.44 -7.49
N THR A 196 -15.92 9.76 -8.30
CA THR A 196 -15.78 9.87 -9.77
C THR A 196 -14.80 10.97 -10.20
N ALA A 197 -14.69 12.07 -9.45
CA ALA A 197 -13.68 13.09 -9.71
C ALA A 197 -12.27 12.53 -9.47
N PHE A 198 -12.08 11.76 -8.40
CA PHE A 198 -10.79 11.14 -8.11
C PHE A 198 -10.43 10.08 -9.15
N GLN A 199 -11.37 9.23 -9.56
CA GLN A 199 -11.16 8.26 -10.64
C GLN A 199 -10.69 8.93 -11.94
N ARG A 200 -11.33 10.05 -12.31
CA ARG A 200 -10.95 10.85 -13.48
C ARG A 200 -9.52 11.40 -13.34
N TYR A 201 -9.19 12.04 -12.23
CA TYR A 201 -7.86 12.62 -12.03
C TYR A 201 -6.78 11.53 -12.00
N LEU A 202 -7.01 10.41 -11.31
CA LEU A 202 -6.11 9.26 -11.34
C LEU A 202 -5.90 8.76 -12.76
N THR A 203 -6.98 8.61 -13.53
CA THR A 203 -6.92 8.16 -14.92
C THR A 203 -6.07 9.09 -15.78
N GLU A 204 -6.30 10.40 -15.69
CA GLU A 204 -5.58 11.41 -16.48
C GLU A 204 -4.10 11.44 -16.11
N GLU A 205 -3.76 11.56 -14.84
CA GLU A 205 -2.36 11.66 -14.39
C GLU A 205 -1.57 10.38 -14.65
N LEU A 206 -2.18 9.20 -14.41
CA LEU A 206 -1.51 7.91 -14.66
C LEU A 206 -1.29 7.69 -16.16
N ARG A 207 -2.25 8.05 -17.02
CA ARG A 207 -2.07 7.99 -18.48
C ARG A 207 -1.01 8.96 -18.96
N ALA A 208 -0.98 10.20 -18.44
CA ALA A 208 0.05 11.18 -18.76
C ALA A 208 1.45 10.70 -18.35
N ALA A 209 1.55 9.94 -17.24
CA ALA A 209 2.79 9.30 -16.81
C ALA A 209 3.14 8.00 -17.58
N GLY A 210 2.30 7.57 -18.53
CA GLY A 210 2.55 6.44 -19.44
C GLY A 210 1.97 5.10 -18.99
N PHE A 211 1.17 5.05 -17.93
CA PHE A 211 0.59 3.82 -17.41
C PHE A 211 -0.70 3.42 -18.14
N GLN A 212 -0.91 2.11 -18.32
CA GLN A 212 -2.20 1.57 -18.78
C GLN A 212 -3.22 1.69 -17.67
N THR A 213 -4.36 2.31 -17.95
CA THR A 213 -5.48 2.33 -17.01
C THR A 213 -6.66 1.54 -17.55
N VAL A 214 -7.33 0.82 -16.66
CA VAL A 214 -8.59 0.12 -16.92
C VAL A 214 -9.67 0.73 -16.04
N ASP A 215 -10.86 0.93 -16.60
CA ASP A 215 -12.01 1.43 -15.86
C ASP A 215 -12.56 0.33 -14.93
N GLY A 216 -12.54 0.59 -13.62
CA GLY A 216 -13.05 -0.31 -12.59
C GLY A 216 -14.54 -0.63 -12.72
N ALA A 217 -15.34 0.25 -13.33
CA ALA A 217 -16.75 -0.03 -13.58
C ALA A 217 -16.95 -1.24 -14.52
N THR A 218 -15.94 -1.56 -15.33
CA THR A 218 -15.94 -2.76 -16.21
C THR A 218 -15.46 -4.03 -15.50
N LYS A 219 -15.05 -3.92 -14.24
CA LYS A 219 -14.45 -4.98 -13.42
C LYS A 219 -15.12 -5.02 -12.04
N PRO A 220 -16.32 -5.62 -11.91
CA PRO A 220 -17.11 -5.56 -10.67
C PRO A 220 -16.34 -5.99 -9.41
N ASP A 221 -15.50 -7.02 -9.50
CA ASP A 221 -14.69 -7.51 -8.38
C ASP A 221 -13.51 -6.58 -8.01
N LEU A 222 -13.12 -5.67 -8.91
CA LEU A 222 -12.00 -4.71 -8.76
C LEU A 222 -12.48 -3.27 -8.58
N ASN A 223 -13.78 -3.00 -8.71
CA ASN A 223 -14.30 -1.63 -8.79
C ASN A 223 -14.15 -0.87 -7.47
N GLY A 224 -14.13 -1.55 -6.34
CA GLY A 224 -13.94 -0.90 -5.04
C GLY A 224 -15.03 0.10 -4.65
N ASP A 225 -16.22 0.05 -5.25
CA ASP A 225 -17.34 0.99 -5.02
C ASP A 225 -18.28 0.59 -3.87
N HIS A 226 -18.05 -0.58 -3.29
CA HIS A 226 -18.83 -1.11 -2.18
C HIS A 226 -18.78 -0.15 -0.98
N VAL A 227 -19.94 0.18 -0.40
CA VAL A 227 -20.09 1.16 0.71
C VAL A 227 -19.31 0.79 1.99
N ARG A 228 -19.12 -0.51 2.23
CA ARG A 228 -18.32 -1.02 3.36
C ARG A 228 -16.81 -1.03 3.11
N ASN A 229 -16.34 -0.80 1.88
CA ASN A 229 -14.90 -0.68 1.62
C ASN A 229 -14.36 0.53 2.39
N PRO A 230 -13.30 0.40 3.21
CA PRO A 230 -12.69 1.52 3.94
C PRO A 230 -12.41 2.74 3.08
N CYS A 231 -12.06 2.57 1.80
CA CYS A 231 -11.81 3.71 0.92
C CYS A 231 -13.05 4.61 0.72
N ASN A 232 -14.25 4.08 0.94
CA ASN A 232 -15.52 4.79 0.82
C ASN A 232 -16.15 5.15 2.17
N ARG A 233 -15.48 4.85 3.28
CA ARG A 233 -15.94 5.18 4.64
C ARG A 233 -15.29 6.46 5.15
N THR A 234 -15.08 7.41 4.23
CA THR A 234 -14.55 8.74 4.49
C THR A 234 -15.64 9.68 4.99
N MET A 235 -15.28 10.89 5.42
CA MET A 235 -16.24 11.94 5.76
C MET A 235 -17.18 12.27 4.58
N LEU A 236 -16.72 12.08 3.34
CA LEU A 236 -17.50 12.30 2.12
C LEU A 236 -18.25 11.04 1.62
N GLY A 237 -18.09 9.89 2.28
CA GLY A 237 -18.69 8.62 1.86
C GLY A 237 -18.16 8.09 0.51
N LYS A 238 -16.98 8.55 0.09
CA LYS A 238 -16.38 8.24 -1.21
C LYS A 238 -14.85 8.37 -1.18
N GLY A 239 -14.17 7.49 -1.92
CA GLY A 239 -12.74 7.59 -2.16
C GLY A 239 -12.32 6.92 -3.46
N GLY A 240 -11.03 6.65 -3.60
CA GLY A 240 -10.42 6.03 -4.76
C GLY A 240 -9.78 4.67 -4.42
N GLN A 241 -9.78 3.77 -5.40
CA GLN A 241 -9.10 2.48 -5.32
C GLN A 241 -8.24 2.27 -6.56
N LEU A 242 -7.04 1.71 -6.35
CA LEU A 242 -6.14 1.25 -7.41
C LEU A 242 -5.85 -0.24 -7.22
N GLU A 243 -6.14 -1.04 -8.25
CA GLU A 243 -5.80 -2.46 -8.32
C GLU A 243 -4.68 -2.64 -9.34
N LEU A 244 -3.48 -2.94 -8.87
CA LEU A 244 -2.29 -3.01 -9.71
C LEU A 244 -1.95 -4.46 -10.07
N THR A 245 -1.83 -4.73 -11.37
CA THR A 245 -1.37 -6.03 -11.87
C THR A 245 0.00 -6.42 -11.28
N THR A 246 0.24 -7.71 -11.11
CA THR A 246 1.53 -8.23 -10.60
C THR A 246 2.71 -7.74 -11.44
N GLU A 247 2.54 -7.68 -12.76
CA GLU A 247 3.52 -7.23 -13.73
C GLU A 247 3.83 -5.75 -13.54
N LEU A 248 2.79 -4.90 -13.40
CA LEU A 248 2.97 -3.49 -13.09
C LEU A 248 3.73 -3.30 -11.78
N ARG A 249 3.30 -3.96 -10.70
CA ARG A 249 3.99 -3.88 -9.40
C ARG A 249 5.44 -4.34 -9.52
N ARG A 250 5.72 -5.45 -10.20
CA ARG A 250 7.08 -5.98 -10.40
C ARG A 250 7.96 -5.02 -11.19
N SER A 251 7.42 -4.38 -12.23
CA SER A 251 8.17 -3.45 -13.10
C SER A 251 8.77 -2.26 -12.35
N MET A 252 8.23 -1.92 -11.18
CA MET A 252 8.64 -0.78 -10.36
C MET A 252 9.87 -1.06 -9.48
N PHE A 253 10.36 -2.29 -9.42
CA PHE A 253 11.45 -2.70 -8.54
C PHE A 253 12.49 -3.55 -9.28
N LYS A 254 13.77 -3.32 -9.03
CA LYS A 254 14.84 -4.21 -9.54
C LYS A 254 14.83 -5.57 -8.85
N THR A 255 14.49 -5.59 -7.55
CA THR A 255 14.42 -6.82 -6.74
C THR A 255 13.05 -6.95 -6.09
N PHE A 256 12.22 -7.86 -6.62
CA PHE A 256 10.83 -8.03 -6.20
C PHE A 256 10.66 -9.01 -5.01
N SER A 257 11.44 -8.82 -3.94
CA SER A 257 11.32 -9.54 -2.67
C SER A 257 10.91 -8.59 -1.54
N GLN A 258 10.42 -9.13 -0.42
CA GLN A 258 9.98 -8.31 0.72
C GLN A 258 11.05 -7.32 1.20
N THR A 259 12.31 -7.74 1.27
CA THR A 259 13.43 -6.86 1.65
C THR A 259 13.94 -6.03 0.47
N GLY A 260 13.97 -6.61 -0.73
CA GLY A 260 14.51 -5.97 -1.93
C GLY A 260 13.69 -4.78 -2.40
N ARG A 261 12.36 -4.82 -2.31
CA ARG A 261 11.51 -3.73 -2.81
C ARG A 261 11.71 -2.42 -2.07
N ARG A 262 12.04 -2.49 -0.77
CA ARG A 262 12.30 -1.30 0.05
C ARG A 262 13.41 -0.44 -0.52
N THR A 263 14.47 -1.03 -1.09
CA THR A 263 15.66 -0.30 -1.55
C THR A 263 15.85 -0.26 -3.06
N SER A 264 15.06 -1.02 -3.83
CA SER A 264 15.29 -1.23 -5.26
C SER A 264 14.24 -0.63 -6.19
N TYR A 265 13.38 0.27 -5.69
CA TYR A 265 12.40 0.98 -6.51
C TYR A 265 13.09 1.88 -7.56
N ASN A 266 12.49 1.99 -8.75
CA ASN A 266 13.08 2.63 -9.92
C ASN A 266 12.30 3.87 -10.40
N ASP A 267 12.55 4.35 -11.62
CA ASP A 267 11.85 5.52 -12.17
C ASP A 267 10.36 5.28 -12.42
N ALA A 268 9.95 4.05 -12.77
CA ALA A 268 8.54 3.73 -12.95
C ALA A 268 7.78 3.85 -11.62
N PHE A 269 8.38 3.41 -10.52
CA PHE A 269 7.84 3.66 -9.17
C PHE A 269 7.61 5.15 -8.93
N ARG A 270 8.64 5.99 -9.14
CA ARG A 270 8.55 7.43 -8.91
C ARG A 270 7.48 8.10 -9.77
N LYS A 271 7.46 7.80 -11.07
CA LYS A 271 6.43 8.32 -11.99
C LYS A 271 5.02 7.95 -11.54
N PHE A 272 4.84 6.71 -11.06
CA PHE A 272 3.53 6.25 -10.58
C PHE A 272 3.11 7.00 -9.30
N THR A 273 4.02 7.11 -8.32
CA THR A 273 3.72 7.81 -7.06
C THR A 273 3.47 9.29 -7.29
N ASP A 274 4.24 9.93 -8.17
CA ASP A 274 4.08 11.35 -8.52
C ASP A 274 2.76 11.60 -9.24
N ALA A 275 2.34 10.73 -10.16
CA ALA A 275 1.04 10.81 -10.83
C ALA A 275 -0.13 10.67 -9.84
N CYS A 276 -0.04 9.73 -8.88
CA CYS A 276 -1.06 9.60 -7.84
C CYS A 276 -1.13 10.85 -6.96
N ARG A 277 0.03 11.43 -6.60
CA ARG A 277 0.09 12.67 -5.81
C ARG A 277 -0.46 13.87 -6.58
N ALA A 278 -0.18 13.99 -7.87
CA ALA A 278 -0.78 15.00 -8.72
C ALA A 278 -2.32 14.88 -8.76
N ALA A 279 -2.85 13.66 -8.85
CA ALA A 279 -4.29 13.42 -8.80
C ALA A 279 -4.90 13.81 -7.45
N ILE A 280 -4.20 13.54 -6.35
CA ILE A 280 -4.62 13.98 -5.00
C ILE A 280 -4.65 15.50 -4.91
N ILE A 281 -3.61 16.21 -5.37
CA ILE A 281 -3.57 17.67 -5.36
C ILE A 281 -4.74 18.26 -6.15
N ARG A 282 -5.04 17.71 -7.33
CA ARG A 282 -6.19 18.12 -8.15
C ARG A 282 -7.51 17.85 -7.46
N LEU A 283 -7.63 16.70 -6.80
CA LEU A 283 -8.81 16.36 -6.02
C LEU A 283 -9.00 17.38 -4.90
N GLU A 284 -7.98 17.61 -4.07
CA GLU A 284 -8.00 18.47 -2.88
C GLU A 284 -8.32 19.93 -3.19
N ALA A 285 -8.05 20.40 -4.41
CA ALA A 285 -8.45 21.72 -4.89
C ALA A 285 -9.95 21.82 -5.28
N GLY A 286 -10.69 20.70 -5.23
CA GLY A 286 -12.09 20.61 -5.61
C GLY A 286 -13.06 21.28 -4.61
N PRO A 287 -14.24 21.72 -5.06
CA PRO A 287 -15.20 22.46 -4.24
C PRO A 287 -15.90 21.64 -3.15
N ASP A 288 -15.86 20.31 -3.24
CA ASP A 288 -16.41 19.39 -2.24
C ASP A 288 -15.37 18.93 -1.21
N GLN A 289 -14.14 19.46 -1.29
CA GLN A 289 -13.04 19.18 -0.38
C GLN A 289 -13.03 20.17 0.78
N VAL A 290 -14.15 20.23 1.49
CA VAL A 290 -14.35 21.12 2.63
C VAL A 290 -15.05 20.35 3.75
N ILE A 291 -14.62 20.55 4.98
CA ILE A 291 -15.37 20.13 6.17
C ILE A 291 -16.51 21.15 6.33
N ARG A 292 -17.76 20.68 6.42
CA ARG A 292 -18.96 21.50 6.63
C ARG A 292 -19.59 21.16 7.95
#